data_AF-A0A4P9UPS1-F1
#
_entry.id   AF-A0A4P9UPS1-F1
#
_cell.length_a   1.000
_cell.length_b   1.000
_cell.length_c   1.000
_cell.angle_alpha   90.00
_cell.angle_beta   90.00
_cell.angle_gamma   90.00
#
_symmetry.space_group_name_H-M   'P 1'
#
loop_
_entity.id
_entity.type
_entity.pdbx_description
1 polymer ?
#
loop_
_entity_poly.entity_id
_entity_poly.type
_entity_poly.pdbx_seq_one_letter_code
_entity_poly.pdbx_strand_id
1 'polypeptide(L)'
;MKFLKQIVIALAITFSVGSFTQVVAAGKIENATPEEVGASIASAAKNSEDALAALKNGEADETVLELIEAARQDSKRIEVGRLDVKRTRAAAHLKNARSAIRKGDKTKAEASLVEAVKGYQEVKAEY
;
A
#
# COMPACT_ATOMS: atom_id res chain seq x y z
N MET A 1 -23.99 -13.22 -37.22
CA MET A 1 -24.09 -13.55 -35.78
C MET A 1 -22.77 -14.09 -35.24
N LYS A 2 -21.82 -13.21 -34.88
CA LYS A 2 -20.52 -13.61 -34.30
C LYS A 2 -20.02 -12.65 -33.19
N PHE A 3 -20.89 -11.79 -32.67
CA PHE A 3 -20.55 -10.77 -31.66
C PHE A 3 -21.38 -10.88 -30.38
N LEU A 4 -22.00 -12.04 -30.13
CA LEU A 4 -22.95 -12.23 -29.01
C LEU A 4 -22.58 -13.39 -28.06
N LYS A 5 -21.34 -13.90 -28.11
CA LYS A 5 -20.92 -15.06 -27.28
C LYS A 5 -19.70 -14.85 -26.39
N GLN A 6 -19.22 -13.61 -26.20
CA GLN A 6 -18.00 -13.36 -25.40
C GLN A 6 -18.11 -12.25 -24.37
N ILE A 7 -19.32 -11.84 -23.97
CA ILE A 7 -19.50 -10.90 -22.84
C ILE A 7 -20.43 -11.55 -21.80
N VAL A 8 -20.06 -12.74 -21.35
CA VAL A 8 -20.65 -13.39 -20.18
C VAL A 8 -19.52 -14.01 -19.37
N ILE A 9 -18.70 -13.17 -18.75
CA ILE A 9 -18.05 -13.50 -17.49
C ILE A 9 -18.24 -12.28 -16.60
N ALA A 10 -19.37 -12.29 -15.90
CA ALA A 10 -19.59 -11.51 -14.72
C ALA A 10 -18.55 -11.97 -13.67
N LEU A 11 -17.50 -11.18 -13.46
CA LEU A 11 -16.84 -11.14 -12.18
C LEU A 11 -17.35 -9.89 -11.47
N ALA A 12 -18.51 -10.05 -10.82
CA ALA A 12 -18.94 -9.17 -9.77
C ALA A 12 -17.90 -9.28 -8.63
N ILE A 13 -16.89 -8.41 -8.64
CA ILE A 13 -16.10 -8.16 -7.44
C ILE A 13 -17.03 -7.37 -6.54
N THR A 14 -17.77 -8.12 -5.73
CA THR A 14 -18.48 -7.60 -4.57
C THR A 14 -17.42 -7.02 -3.65
N PHE A 15 -17.10 -5.74 -3.82
CA PHE A 15 -16.48 -4.97 -2.77
C PHE A 15 -17.51 -4.87 -1.65
N SER A 16 -17.49 -5.83 -0.73
CA SER A 16 -18.04 -5.64 0.60
C SER A 16 -17.14 -4.64 1.33
N VAL A 17 -17.20 -3.38 0.92
CA VAL A 17 -16.75 -2.30 1.77
C VAL A 17 -17.82 -2.19 2.84
N GLY A 18 -17.55 -2.76 4.00
CA GLY A 18 -18.29 -2.42 5.20
C GLY A 18 -18.33 -0.90 5.29
N SER A 19 -19.54 -0.35 5.40
CA SER A 19 -19.81 1.06 5.53
C SER A 19 -19.12 1.61 6.78
N PHE A 20 -17.93 2.17 6.62
CA PHE A 20 -17.39 3.15 7.56
C PHE A 20 -17.59 4.52 6.94
N THR A 21 -18.72 5.13 7.25
CA THR A 21 -18.91 6.57 7.04
C THR A 21 -18.01 7.31 8.01
N GLN A 22 -16.81 7.63 7.57
CA GLN A 22 -16.10 8.81 8.04
C GLN A 22 -15.59 9.55 6.81
N VAL A 23 -16.35 10.56 6.40
CA VAL A 23 -15.83 11.64 5.57
C VAL A 23 -14.78 12.34 6.41
N VAL A 24 -13.53 11.91 6.30
CA VAL A 24 -12.39 12.69 6.76
C VAL A 24 -11.64 13.09 5.52
N ALA A 25 -11.62 14.40 5.29
CA ALA A 25 -10.80 15.04 4.28
C ALA A 25 -9.40 14.42 4.25
N ALA A 26 -8.78 14.37 3.07
CA ALA A 26 -7.36 14.10 2.92
C ALA A 26 -6.55 15.14 3.73
N GLY A 27 -6.33 14.83 5.00
CA GLY A 27 -5.78 15.70 6.02
C GLY A 27 -5.43 14.83 7.21
N LYS A 28 -4.29 15.10 7.84
CA LYS A 28 -3.85 14.46 9.08
C LYS A 28 -5.04 14.29 10.04
N ILE A 29 -5.27 13.07 10.51
CA ILE A 29 -6.15 12.86 11.66
C ILE A 29 -5.35 13.36 12.86
N GLU A 30 -5.66 14.54 13.37
CA GLU A 30 -5.06 15.02 14.62
C GLU A 30 -5.46 14.04 15.73
N ASN A 31 -4.46 13.39 16.33
CA ASN A 31 -4.60 12.39 17.41
C ASN A 31 -5.35 11.12 16.99
N ALA A 32 -4.82 10.37 16.02
CA ALA A 32 -5.32 9.03 15.70
C ALA A 32 -5.36 8.13 16.95
N THR A 33 -6.47 7.43 17.14
CA THR A 33 -6.65 6.47 18.23
C THR A 33 -5.71 5.26 18.05
N PRO A 34 -5.41 4.50 19.12
CA PRO A 34 -4.60 3.29 18.99
C PRO A 34 -5.14 2.27 17.97
N GLU A 35 -6.46 2.17 17.82
CA GLU A 35 -7.08 1.28 16.84
C GLU A 35 -6.82 1.77 15.40
N GLU A 36 -6.96 3.07 15.15
CA GLU A 36 -6.69 3.68 13.83
C GLU A 36 -5.21 3.61 13.44
N VAL A 37 -4.31 3.77 14.42
CA VAL A 37 -2.86 3.59 14.21
C VAL A 37 -2.58 2.13 13.85
N GLY A 38 -3.13 1.17 14.59
CA GLY A 38 -2.99 -0.25 14.30
C GLY A 38 -3.50 -0.62 12.90
N ALA A 39 -4.66 -0.08 12.53
CA ALA A 39 -5.22 -0.23 11.19
C ALA A 39 -4.31 0.38 10.12
N SER A 40 -3.75 1.57 10.36
CA SER A 40 -2.83 2.24 9.43
C SER A 40 -1.53 1.45 9.24
N ILE A 41 -0.99 0.84 10.31
CA ILE A 41 0.17 -0.05 10.22
C ILE A 41 -0.17 -1.29 9.38
N ALA A 42 -1.31 -1.93 9.64
CA ALA A 42 -1.75 -3.10 8.89
C ALA A 42 -1.97 -2.78 7.40
N SER A 43 -2.60 -1.64 7.09
CA SER A 43 -2.81 -1.19 5.71
C SER A 43 -1.52 -0.82 5.01
N ALA A 44 -0.58 -0.14 5.68
CA ALA A 44 0.73 0.16 5.11
C ALA A 44 1.54 -1.11 4.77
N ALA A 45 1.50 -2.13 5.65
CA ALA A 45 2.12 -3.43 5.40
C ALA A 45 1.45 -4.13 4.21
N LYS A 46 0.12 -4.24 4.22
CA LYS A 46 -0.64 -4.90 3.17
C LYS A 46 -0.44 -4.24 1.81
N ASN A 47 -0.57 -2.92 1.70
CA ASN A 47 -0.37 -2.20 0.44
C ASN A 47 1.08 -2.33 -0.07
N SER A 48 2.07 -2.49 0.82
CA SER A 48 3.46 -2.78 0.42
C SER A 48 3.61 -4.19 -0.14
N GLU A 49 2.93 -5.18 0.46
CA GLU A 49 2.89 -6.57 -0.02
C GLU A 49 2.17 -6.69 -1.35
N ASP A 50 1.02 -6.03 -1.48
CA ASP A 50 0.23 -5.99 -2.72
C ASP A 50 1.03 -5.31 -3.84
N ALA A 51 1.76 -4.22 -3.56
CA ALA A 51 2.66 -3.59 -4.54
C ALA A 51 3.78 -4.54 -5.00
N LEU A 52 4.37 -5.31 -4.08
CA LEU A 52 5.40 -6.29 -4.41
C LEU A 52 4.83 -7.44 -5.24
N ALA A 53 3.64 -7.94 -4.88
CA ALA A 53 2.95 -8.98 -5.62
C ALA A 53 2.59 -8.51 -7.04
N ALA A 54 1.99 -7.33 -7.17
CA ALA A 54 1.63 -6.73 -8.45
C ALA A 54 2.86 -6.58 -9.37
N LEU A 55 3.99 -6.11 -8.82
CA LEU A 55 5.25 -6.02 -9.55
C LEU A 55 5.73 -7.40 -10.04
N LYS A 56 5.70 -8.41 -9.18
CA LYS A 56 6.14 -9.79 -9.50
C LYS A 56 5.23 -10.49 -10.50
N ASN A 57 3.94 -10.18 -10.46
CA ASN A 57 2.94 -10.70 -11.39
C ASN A 57 2.98 -10.00 -12.75
N GLY A 58 3.80 -8.96 -12.91
CA GLY A 58 3.91 -8.20 -14.16
C GLY A 58 2.69 -7.32 -14.41
N GLU A 59 2.00 -6.87 -13.36
CA GLU A 59 0.92 -5.89 -13.47
C GLU A 59 1.42 -4.53 -13.98
N ALA A 60 0.48 -3.69 -14.39
CA ALA A 60 0.79 -2.36 -14.92
C ALA A 60 1.52 -1.48 -13.88
N ASP A 61 2.49 -0.70 -14.34
CA ASP A 61 3.24 0.24 -13.52
C ASP A 61 2.34 1.20 -12.74
N GLU A 62 1.24 1.64 -13.34
CA GLU A 62 0.22 2.49 -12.70
C GLU A 62 -0.31 1.82 -11.43
N THR A 63 -0.71 0.54 -11.53
CA THR A 63 -1.24 -0.25 -10.41
C THR A 63 -0.21 -0.38 -9.29
N VAL A 64 1.04 -0.70 -9.63
CA VAL A 64 2.13 -0.78 -8.64
C VAL A 64 2.36 0.59 -7.97
N LEU A 65 2.31 1.68 -8.74
CA LEU A 65 2.51 3.04 -8.22
C LEU A 65 1.37 3.49 -7.31
N GLU A 66 0.12 3.13 -7.61
CA GLU A 66 -1.05 3.40 -6.77
C GLU A 66 -0.93 2.70 -5.41
N LEU A 67 -0.56 1.42 -5.40
CA LEU A 67 -0.35 0.65 -4.16
C LEU A 67 0.81 1.24 -3.33
N ILE A 68 1.91 1.63 -3.98
CA ILE A 68 3.02 2.33 -3.30
C ILE A 68 2.54 3.65 -2.67
N GLU A 69 1.71 4.43 -3.38
CA GLU A 69 1.18 5.69 -2.85
C GLU A 69 0.22 5.45 -1.68
N ALA A 70 -0.67 4.45 -1.77
CA ALA A 70 -1.55 4.05 -0.69
C ALA A 70 -0.76 3.67 0.58
N ALA A 71 0.25 2.80 0.45
CA ALA A 71 1.11 2.42 1.56
C ALA A 71 1.82 3.63 2.20
N ARG A 72 2.25 4.61 1.40
CA ARG A 72 2.84 5.86 1.90
C ARG A 72 1.85 6.76 2.61
N GLN A 73 0.60 6.79 2.16
CA GLN A 73 -0.45 7.57 2.82
C GLN A 73 -0.81 6.96 4.17
N ASP A 74 -0.96 5.64 4.23
CA ASP A 74 -1.20 4.92 5.48
C ASP A 74 -0.03 5.10 6.45
N SER A 75 1.20 5.04 5.95
CA SER A 75 2.37 5.29 6.77
C SER A 75 2.36 6.67 7.44
N LYS A 76 1.79 7.71 6.83
CA LYS A 76 1.73 9.05 7.44
C LYS A 76 0.78 9.13 8.64
N ARG A 77 -0.18 8.19 8.74
CA ARG A 77 -1.15 8.10 9.84
C ARG A 77 -0.60 7.35 11.06
N ILE A 78 0.58 6.73 10.92
CA ILE A 78 1.28 6.07 12.03
C ILE A 78 2.01 7.15 12.85
N GLU A 79 1.27 7.81 13.75
CA GLU A 79 1.77 8.88 14.61
C GLU A 79 2.25 8.35 15.97
N VAL A 80 3.28 7.50 15.95
CA VAL A 80 3.87 6.91 17.16
C VAL A 80 5.36 7.21 17.21
N GLY A 81 5.77 8.11 18.11
CA GLY A 81 7.15 8.60 18.17
C GLY A 81 8.22 7.51 18.32
N ARG A 82 7.94 6.43 19.09
CA ARG A 82 8.87 5.30 19.23
C ARG A 82 9.06 4.48 17.94
N LEU A 83 8.10 4.54 17.01
CA LEU A 83 8.12 3.82 15.73
C LEU A 83 8.61 4.69 14.57
N ASP A 84 8.76 6.00 14.76
CA ASP A 84 9.06 6.97 13.71
C ASP A 84 10.29 6.62 12.88
N VAL A 85 11.38 6.18 13.52
CA VAL A 85 12.62 5.83 12.81
C VAL A 85 12.39 4.66 11.87
N LYS A 86 11.74 3.58 12.34
CA LYS A 86 11.47 2.38 11.54
C LYS A 86 10.46 2.66 10.43
N ARG A 87 9.36 3.31 10.76
CA ARG A 87 8.34 3.78 9.80
C ARG A 87 8.97 4.63 8.70
N THR A 88 9.80 5.61 9.07
CA THR A 88 10.41 6.53 8.10
C THR A 88 11.41 5.81 7.19
N ARG A 89 12.16 4.83 7.72
CA ARG A 89 13.03 3.96 6.91
C ARG A 89 12.21 3.13 5.90
N ALA A 90 11.14 2.48 6.34
CA ALA A 90 10.25 1.72 5.46
C ALA A 90 9.63 2.61 4.36
N ALA A 91 9.15 3.81 4.72
CA ALA A 91 8.63 4.78 3.77
C ALA A 91 9.68 5.29 2.76
N ALA A 92 10.96 5.38 3.15
CA ALA A 92 12.05 5.71 2.23
C ALA A 92 12.25 4.63 1.16
N HIS A 93 12.11 3.35 1.52
CA HIS A 93 12.15 2.25 0.55
C HIS A 93 10.96 2.30 -0.42
N LEU A 94 9.75 2.64 0.02
CA LEU A 94 8.62 2.90 -0.88
C LEU A 94 8.90 4.06 -1.86
N LYS A 95 9.56 5.13 -1.38
CA LYS A 95 9.98 6.24 -2.26
C LYS A 95 10.99 5.76 -3.30
N ASN A 96 11.96 4.93 -2.92
CA ASN A 96 12.94 4.37 -3.84
C ASN A 96 12.30 3.44 -4.86
N ALA A 97 11.38 2.58 -4.44
CA ALA A 97 10.60 1.71 -5.32
C ALA A 97 9.84 2.53 -6.37
N ARG A 98 9.09 3.56 -5.94
CA ARG A 98 8.38 4.49 -6.84
C ARG A 98 9.32 5.10 -7.89
N SER A 99 10.49 5.57 -7.45
CA SER A 99 11.49 6.14 -8.35
C SER A 99 12.08 5.12 -9.32
N ALA A 100 12.24 3.86 -8.92
CA ALA A 100 12.75 2.79 -9.76
C ALA A 100 11.72 2.35 -10.81
N ILE A 101 10.43 2.19 -10.43
CA ILE A 101 9.33 1.91 -11.37
C ILE A 101 9.28 2.96 -12.47
N ARG A 102 9.30 4.25 -12.11
CA ARG A 102 9.29 5.37 -13.07
C ARG A 102 10.49 5.39 -14.03
N LYS A 103 11.58 4.71 -13.69
CA LYS A 103 12.77 4.56 -14.52
C LYS A 103 12.81 3.24 -15.30
N GLY A 104 11.80 2.39 -15.15
CA GLY A 104 11.77 1.05 -15.73
C GLY A 104 12.69 0.04 -15.03
N ASP A 105 13.28 0.37 -13.87
CA ASP A 105 14.20 -0.51 -13.14
C ASP A 105 13.41 -1.41 -12.17
N LYS A 106 12.87 -2.50 -12.71
CA LYS A 106 12.01 -3.45 -11.99
C LYS A 106 12.76 -4.20 -10.89
N THR A 107 14.01 -4.57 -11.13
CA THR A 107 14.85 -5.27 -10.14
C THR A 107 15.10 -4.41 -8.91
N LYS A 108 15.44 -3.13 -9.10
CA LYS A 108 15.62 -2.21 -7.97
C LYS A 108 14.31 -1.88 -7.28
N ALA A 109 13.21 -1.79 -8.02
CA ALA A 109 11.89 -1.60 -7.44
C ALA A 109 11.51 -2.77 -6.53
N GLU A 110 11.71 -4.01 -6.98
CA GLU A 110 11.45 -5.22 -6.21
C GLU A 110 12.28 -5.28 -4.93
N ALA A 111 13.60 -5.09 -5.03
CA ALA A 111 14.47 -5.07 -3.86
C ALA A 111 14.05 -4.00 -2.84
N SER A 112 13.64 -2.82 -3.32
CA SER A 112 13.15 -1.75 -2.45
C SER A 112 11.80 -2.11 -1.81
N LEU A 113 10.89 -2.76 -2.55
CA LEU A 113 9.59 -3.20 -2.00
C LEU A 113 9.75 -4.29 -0.95
N VAL A 114 10.70 -5.23 -1.13
CA VAL A 114 11.02 -6.24 -0.11
C VAL A 114 11.47 -5.59 1.20
N GLU A 115 12.36 -4.61 1.13
CA GLU A 115 12.80 -3.87 2.33
C GLU A 115 11.67 -3.03 2.95
N ALA A 116 10.76 -2.48 2.14
CA ALA A 116 9.58 -1.78 2.64
C ALA A 116 8.63 -2.72 3.40
N VAL A 117 8.31 -3.88 2.82
CA VAL A 117 7.47 -4.92 3.46
C VAL A 117 8.08 -5.34 4.79
N LYS A 118 9.37 -5.68 4.80
CA LYS A 118 10.08 -6.04 6.02
C LYS A 118 10.01 -4.91 7.07
N GLY A 119 10.26 -3.68 6.67
CA GLY A 119 10.21 -2.53 7.57
C GLY A 119 8.83 -2.31 8.20
N TYR A 120 7.74 -2.48 7.46
CA TYR A 120 6.39 -2.36 8.05
C TYR A 120 5.99 -3.57 8.89
N GLN A 121 6.49 -4.77 8.59
CA GLN A 121 6.32 -5.93 9.48
C GLN A 121 7.05 -5.73 10.82
N GLU A 122 8.24 -5.12 10.81
CA GLU A 122 8.93 -4.73 12.05
C GLU A 122 8.15 -3.66 12.83
N VAL A 123 7.62 -2.64 12.15
CA VAL A 123 6.74 -1.63 12.79
C VAL A 123 5.52 -2.28 13.42
N LYS A 124 4.90 -3.24 12.72
CA LYS A 124 3.74 -4.00 13.22
C LYS A 124 4.05 -4.88 14.42
N ALA A 125 5.21 -5.53 14.43
CA ALA A 125 5.64 -6.38 15.53
C ALA A 125 5.93 -5.58 16.81
N GLU A 126 6.32 -4.32 16.67
CA GLU A 126 6.64 -3.45 17.81
C GLU A 126 5.47 -2.60 18.28
N TYR A 127 4.40 -2.48 17.50
CA TYR A 127 3.22 -1.70 17.89
C TYR A 127 2.43 -2.41 18.98
#